data_AF-X1JTA4-F1
#
_entry.id   AF-X1JTA4-F1
#
_cell.length_a   1.000
_cell.length_b   1.000
_cell.length_c   1.000
_cell.angle_alpha   90.00
_cell.angle_beta   90.00
_cell.angle_gamma   90.00
#
_symmetry.space_group_name_H-M   'P 1'
#
loop_
_entity.id
_entity.type
_entity.pdbx_description
1 polymer ?
#
loop_
_entity_poly.entity_id
_entity_poly.type
_entity_poly.pdbx_seq_one_letter_code
_entity_poly.pdbx_strand_id
1 'polypeptide(L)'
;MSKDKDFIFICFCSVFIGSLVISGVLASKIIALGEIYVPAGVLAYAVTFTMTDTIGEVWGKKYAQQVVIAGLLTLIVVLLLIYLA
;
A
#
# COMPACT_ATOMS: atom_id res chain seq x y z
N MET A 1 -19.33 7.60 15.03
CA MET A 1 -18.70 6.40 14.45
C MET A 1 -18.28 5.52 15.62
N SER A 2 -18.52 4.20 15.61
CA SER A 2 -18.08 3.33 16.73
C SER A 2 -16.55 3.29 16.75
N LYS A 3 -15.94 3.41 17.93
CA LYS A 3 -14.49 3.48 18.14
C LYS A 3 -13.72 2.34 17.43
N ASP A 4 -14.37 1.19 17.28
CA ASP A 4 -13.81 0.00 16.61
C ASP A 4 -13.66 0.19 15.10
N LYS A 5 -14.57 0.91 14.44
CA LYS A 5 -14.50 1.17 12.99
C LYS A 5 -13.31 2.06 12.65
N ASP A 6 -12.99 3.01 13.52
CA ASP A 6 -11.86 3.91 13.32
C ASP A 6 -10.53 3.15 13.47
N PHE A 7 -10.44 2.21 14.41
CA PHE A 7 -9.26 1.35 14.56
C PHE A 7 -9.04 0.45 13.33
N ILE A 8 -10.10 -0.20 12.82
CA ILE A 8 -10.00 -1.05 11.62
C ILE A 8 -9.56 -0.22 10.41
N PHE A 9 -10.08 1.00 10.27
CA PHE A 9 -9.67 1.92 9.21
C PHE A 9 -8.17 2.23 9.29
N ILE A 10 -7.66 2.52 10.48
CA ILE A 10 -6.23 2.79 10.71
C ILE A 10 -5.41 1.55 10.34
N CYS A 11 -5.83 0.35 10.76
CA CYS A 11 -5.14 -0.88 10.40
C CYS A 11 -5.04 -1.07 8.88
N PHE A 12 -6.14 -0.89 8.14
CA PHE A 12 -6.11 -1.00 6.67
C PHE A 12 -5.23 0.08 6.01
N CYS A 13 -5.26 1.31 6.52
CA CYS A 13 -4.34 2.36 6.06
C CYS A 13 -2.88 1.96 6.29
N SER A 14 -2.55 1.42 7.46
CA SER A 14 -1.19 0.98 7.80
C SER A 14 -0.73 -0.17 6.91
N VAL A 15 -1.58 -1.17 6.67
CA VAL A 15 -1.27 -2.30 5.77
C VAL A 15 -1.09 -1.81 4.34
N PHE A 16 -1.94 -0.88 3.87
CA PHE A 16 -1.81 -0.27 2.55
C PHE A 16 -0.46 0.45 2.40
N ILE A 17 -0.12 1.36 3.31
CA ILE A 17 1.11 2.15 3.24
C ILE A 17 2.35 1.25 3.35
N GLY A 18 2.35 0.30 4.29
CA GLY A 18 3.46 -0.64 4.45
C GLY A 18 3.68 -1.49 3.20
N SER A 19 2.59 -2.00 2.61
CA SER A 19 2.64 -2.78 1.35
C SER A 19 3.11 -1.93 0.17
N LEU A 20 2.68 -0.66 0.10
CA LEU A 20 3.10 0.26 -0.95
C LEU A 20 4.61 0.54 -0.90
N VAL A 21 5.15 0.81 0.30
CA VAL A 21 6.58 1.09 0.49
C VAL A 21 7.43 -0.15 0.19
N ILE A 22 7.06 -1.31 0.75
CA ILE A 22 7.84 -2.54 0.54
C ILE A 22 7.78 -3.02 -0.91
N SER A 23 6.68 -2.74 -1.62
CA SER A 23 6.55 -3.04 -3.04
C SER A 23 7.68 -2.40 -3.87
N GLY A 24 7.99 -1.12 -3.58
CA GLY A 24 9.09 -0.41 -4.24
C GLY A 24 10.45 -1.06 -3.99
N VAL A 25 10.71 -1.50 -2.76
CA VAL A 25 11.96 -2.20 -2.39
C VAL A 25 12.05 -3.56 -3.09
N LEU A 26 10.96 -4.32 -3.06
CA LEU A 26 10.85 -5.66 -3.66
C LEU A 26 10.83 -5.64 -5.19
N ALA A 27 10.67 -4.49 -5.83
CA ALA A 27 10.73 -4.36 -7.29
C ALA A 27 12.11 -4.80 -7.85
N SER A 28 13.17 -4.71 -7.05
CA SER A 28 14.52 -5.15 -7.41
C SER A 28 14.69 -6.68 -7.40
N LYS A 29 13.80 -7.42 -6.72
CA LYS A 29 13.89 -8.88 -6.58
C LYS A 29 12.92 -9.55 -7.54
N ILE A 30 13.43 -10.37 -8.46
CA ILE A 30 12.59 -11.18 -9.36
C ILE A 30 12.26 -12.51 -8.69
N ILE A 31 11.00 -12.94 -8.81
CA ILE A 31 10.51 -14.26 -8.39
C ILE A 31 9.94 -15.01 -9.58
N ALA A 32 10.03 -16.34 -9.53
CA ALA A 32 9.39 -17.22 -10.50
C ALA A 32 8.05 -17.72 -9.94
N LEU A 33 6.97 -17.48 -10.67
CA LEU A 33 5.67 -18.11 -10.48
C LEU A 33 5.46 -19.12 -11.61
N GLY A 34 5.93 -20.36 -11.41
CA GLY A 34 5.98 -21.36 -12.47
C GLY A 34 6.92 -20.90 -13.60
N GLU A 35 6.39 -20.76 -14.81
CA GLU A 35 7.15 -20.31 -15.99
C GLU A 35 7.21 -18.78 -16.15
N ILE A 36 6.55 -18.02 -15.26
CA ILE A 36 6.46 -16.56 -15.35
C ILE A 36 7.42 -15.91 -14.35
N TYR A 37 8.21 -14.95 -14.82
CA TYR A 37 9.13 -14.16 -13.99
C TYR A 37 8.57 -12.77 -13.76
N VAL A 38 8.35 -12.41 -12.50
CA VAL A 38 7.80 -11.10 -12.11
C VAL A 38 8.58 -10.47 -10.96
N PRO A 39 8.61 -9.14 -10.85
CA PRO A 39 9.08 -8.48 -9.65
C PRO A 39 8.29 -8.93 -8.42
N ALA A 40 8.97 -9.22 -7.32
CA ALA A 40 8.36 -9.63 -6.06
C ALA A 40 7.42 -8.55 -5.52
N GLY A 41 7.65 -7.28 -5.86
CA GLY A 41 6.77 -6.16 -5.53
C GLY A 41 5.33 -6.32 -6.01
N VAL A 42 5.08 -7.11 -7.07
CA VAL A 42 3.72 -7.37 -7.57
C VAL A 42 2.82 -7.98 -6.49
N LEU A 43 3.36 -8.84 -5.62
CA LEU A 43 2.60 -9.42 -4.50
C LEU A 43 2.17 -8.36 -3.49
N ALA A 44 3.06 -7.43 -3.16
CA ALA A 44 2.75 -6.32 -2.27
C ALA A 44 1.74 -5.35 -2.90
N TYR A 45 1.85 -5.09 -4.22
CA TYR A 45 0.85 -4.32 -4.94
C TYR A 45 -0.54 -4.98 -4.94
N ALA A 46 -0.63 -6.31 -5.06
CA ALA A 46 -1.91 -7.01 -4.94
C ALA A 46 -2.59 -6.71 -3.59
N VAL A 47 -1.81 -6.71 -2.50
CA VAL A 47 -2.31 -6.33 -1.16
C VAL A 47 -2.78 -4.87 -1.15
N THR A 48 -2.05 -3.94 -1.78
CA THR A 48 -2.49 -2.54 -1.84
C THR A 48 -3.86 -2.38 -2.49
N PHE A 49 -4.11 -3.07 -3.62
CA PHE A 49 -5.40 -3.02 -4.31
C PHE A 49 -6.53 -3.53 -3.42
N THR A 50 -6.34 -4.69 -2.78
CA THR A 50 -7.33 -5.27 -1.87
C THR A 50 -7.66 -4.31 -0.72
N MET A 51 -6.66 -3.62 -0.16
CA MET A 51 -6.90 -2.65 0.90
C MET A 51 -7.67 -1.42 0.38
N THR A 52 -7.28 -0.83 -0.76
CA THR A 52 -8.00 0.32 -1.32
C THR A 52 -9.44 0.01 -1.70
N ASP A 53 -9.70 -1.19 -2.25
CA ASP A 53 -11.04 -1.63 -2.60
C ASP A 53 -11.91 -1.78 -1.35
N THR A 54 -11.38 -2.46 -0.31
CA THR A 54 -12.07 -2.63 0.98
C THR A 54 -12.35 -1.28 1.65
N ILE A 55 -11.37 -0.37 1.64
CA ILE A 55 -11.54 0.99 2.19
C ILE A 55 -12.63 1.73 1.41
N GLY A 56 -12.63 1.61 0.08
CA GLY A 56 -13.61 2.26 -0.80
C GLY A 56 -15.02 1.74 -0.61
N GLU A 57 -15.20 0.46 -0.34
CA GLU A 57 -16.50 -0.18 -0.10
C GLU A 57 -17.06 0.15 1.29
N VAL A 58 -16.22 0.09 2.32
CA VAL A 58 -16.69 0.22 3.72
C VAL A 58 -16.75 1.68 4.21
N TRP A 59 -15.77 2.52 3.85
CA TRP A 59 -15.73 3.93 4.27
C TRP A 59 -16.09 4.90 3.14
N GLY A 60 -16.05 4.43 1.88
CA GLY A 60 -16.43 5.22 0.71
C GLY A 60 -15.26 5.65 -0.16
N LYS A 61 -15.54 5.92 -1.43
CA LYS A 61 -14.53 6.24 -2.47
C LYS A 61 -13.65 7.45 -2.13
N LYS A 62 -14.18 8.46 -1.42
CA LYS A 62 -13.40 9.64 -1.00
C LYS A 62 -12.26 9.26 -0.05
N TYR A 63 -12.52 8.36 0.89
CA TYR A 63 -11.50 7.90 1.85
C TYR A 63 -10.43 7.06 1.14
N ALA A 64 -10.83 6.17 0.22
CA ALA A 64 -9.87 5.41 -0.58
C ALA A 64 -8.94 6.34 -1.38
N GLN A 65 -9.49 7.39 -2.03
CA GLN A 65 -8.69 8.39 -2.74
C GLN A 65 -7.72 9.13 -1.80
N GLN A 66 -8.17 9.52 -0.60
CA GLN A 66 -7.31 10.17 0.39
C GLN A 66 -6.15 9.26 0.83
N VAL A 67 -6.41 7.97 1.05
CA VAL A 67 -5.38 6.98 1.42
C VAL A 67 -4.37 6.79 0.31
N VAL A 68 -4.79 6.74 -0.95
CA VAL A 68 -3.87 6.66 -2.10
C VAL A 68 -2.99 7.92 -2.19
N ILE A 69 -3.57 9.11 -2.03
CA ILE A 69 -2.80 10.37 -2.03
C ILE A 69 -1.81 10.42 -0.85
N ALA A 70 -2.23 9.99 0.34
CA ALA A 70 -1.36 9.88 1.50
C ALA A 70 -0.21 8.87 1.25
N GLY A 71 -0.50 7.76 0.58
CA GLY A 71 0.50 6.80 0.11
C GLY A 71 1.52 7.42 -0.85
N LEU A 72 1.06 8.22 -1.82
CA LEU A 72 1.94 8.94 -2.74
C LEU A 72 2.86 9.94 -2.00
N LEU A 73 2.31 10.71 -1.07
CA LEU A 73 3.10 11.60 -0.21
C LEU A 73 4.13 10.82 0.61
N THR A 74 3.75 9.64 1.12
CA THR A 74 4.67 8.76 1.86
C THR A 74 5.83 8.30 0.98
N LEU A 75 5.58 7.95 -0.29
CA LEU A 75 6.64 7.58 -1.22
C LEU A 75 7.64 8.72 -1.46
N ILE A 76 7.16 9.97 -1.54
CA ILE A 76 8.04 11.15 -1.65
C ILE A 76 8.92 11.28 -0.40
N VAL A 77 8.33 11.12 0.80
CA VAL A 77 9.10 11.16 2.05
C VAL A 77 10.13 10.04 2.11
N VAL A 78 9.75 8.81 1.75
CA VAL A 78 10.67 7.66 1.70
C VAL A 78 11.82 7.93 0.72
N LEU A 79 11.52 8.45 -0.47
CA LEU A 79 12.54 8.80 -1.47
C LEU A 79 13.52 9.85 -0.94
N LEU A 80 13.01 10.89 -0.27
CA LEU A 80 13.85 11.91 0.36
C LEU A 80 14.74 11.29 1.44
N LEU A 81 14.19 10.46 2.32
CA LEU A 81 14.96 9.81 3.38
C LEU A 81 16.07 8.91 2.80
N ILE A 82 15.79 8.17 1.72
CA ILE A 82 16.79 7.37 1.01
C ILE A 82 17.88 8.26 0.40
N TYR A 83 17.52 9.42 -0.14
CA TYR A 83 18.47 10.35 -0.75
C TYR A 83 19.39 11.05 0.26
N LEU A 84 18.89 11.35 1.47
CA LEU A 84 19.67 12.00 2.53
C LEU A 84 20.57 11.04 3.32
N ALA A 85 20.29 9.73 3.29
CA ALA A 85 21.05 8.70 4.01
C ALA A 85 22.31 8.28 3.24
#